data_AF-A0A9P6E527-F1
#
_entry.id   AF-A0A9P6E527-F1
#
_cell.length_a   1.000
_cell.length_b   1.000
_cell.length_c   1.000
_cell.angle_alpha   90.00
_cell.angle_beta   90.00
_cell.angle_gamma   90.00
#
_symmetry.space_group_name_H-M   'P 1'
#
loop_
_entity.id
_entity.type
_entity.pdbx_description
1 polymer ?
#
loop_
_entity_poly.entity_id
_entity_poly.type
_entity_poly.pdbx_seq_one_letter_code
_entity_poly.pdbx_strand_id
1 'polypeptide(L)'
;MSTTISQVTDALAKKLSLSADAKQPDIEYHPDRVKWEARTARRLKEDPSLPKTALPEGFPAQLDSPLVWEGKDWKDEKEWVYELTGEDVKEVDDALKHFHTLDRPIGFVSPSTFPLPKLSSTLHRLSTDIHTGRGFSVLRGVPVDSYSREDNIIIYAGLSSHIGSLRGRQDVNGGVLAHIKDLSSKHDLGEIGAPAYTTDKQVFHTDAGDIISLFALAVAKEGGTSKISSSWQVYNYLAKNRPDLIKTLAEPWPCDNFGKGDYTVHPLLFSHDNKIIIQYARRLFTGFLGLPRSATTPPITEAQAEALDTIHFLAEKYALSLDFRKGDIQYINNLSIFHARDGFRDEGVNTRHLLRLWLRNEDLAWKIPADLEPKWKELYYSIKPDEERFALEPEIRIASKGGAKYY
;
A
#
# COMPACT_ATOMS: atom_id res chain seq x y z
N MET A 1 -28.08 -26.63 -6.41
CA MET A 1 -27.46 -27.69 -5.59
C MET A 1 -26.71 -26.98 -4.47
N SER A 2 -27.21 -27.14 -3.24
CA SER A 2 -26.72 -26.42 -2.07
C SER A 2 -25.43 -27.07 -1.58
N THR A 3 -24.28 -26.48 -1.89
CA THR A 3 -23.01 -26.84 -1.28
C THR A 3 -22.98 -26.23 0.11
N THR A 4 -23.14 -27.05 1.14
CA THR A 4 -23.10 -26.61 2.54
C THR A 4 -21.69 -26.10 2.91
N ILE A 5 -21.65 -25.06 3.75
CA ILE A 5 -20.44 -24.36 4.25
C ILE A 5 -19.34 -25.33 4.77
N SER A 6 -19.72 -26.53 5.21
CA SER A 6 -18.81 -27.58 5.69
C SER A 6 -17.97 -28.28 4.61
N GLN A 7 -18.34 -28.25 3.33
CA GLN A 7 -17.53 -28.86 2.26
C GLN A 7 -16.48 -27.89 1.71
N VAL A 8 -16.70 -26.59 1.88
CA VAL A 8 -15.73 -25.53 1.54
C VAL A 8 -14.57 -25.52 2.54
N THR A 9 -14.80 -25.91 3.80
CA THR A 9 -13.78 -25.94 4.85
C THR A 9 -12.74 -27.06 4.69
N ASP A 10 -13.11 -28.25 4.21
CA ASP A 10 -12.14 -29.37 4.08
C ASP A 10 -11.20 -29.23 2.86
N ALA A 11 -11.70 -28.68 1.74
CA ALA A 11 -10.89 -28.39 0.57
C ALA A 11 -9.90 -27.24 0.82
N LEU A 12 -10.33 -26.20 1.57
CA LEU A 12 -9.45 -25.11 1.97
C LEU A 12 -8.48 -25.48 3.10
N ALA A 13 -8.88 -26.30 4.08
CA ALA A 13 -7.96 -26.80 5.12
C ALA A 13 -6.85 -27.67 4.52
N LYS A 14 -7.16 -28.50 3.51
CA LYS A 14 -6.15 -29.19 2.71
C LYS A 14 -5.27 -28.22 1.91
N LYS A 15 -5.84 -27.15 1.36
CA LYS A 15 -5.11 -26.13 0.59
C LYS A 15 -4.15 -25.30 1.48
N LEU A 16 -4.48 -25.11 2.75
CA LEU A 16 -3.67 -24.40 3.75
C LEU A 16 -2.74 -25.35 4.56
N SER A 17 -2.82 -26.66 4.34
CA SER A 17 -2.00 -27.69 5.01
C SER A 17 -1.96 -27.57 6.54
N LEU A 18 -3.07 -27.17 7.18
CA LEU A 18 -3.13 -26.98 8.63
C LEU A 18 -3.34 -28.29 9.37
N SER A 19 -2.60 -28.49 10.47
CA SER A 19 -2.82 -29.61 11.40
C SER A 19 -4.06 -29.37 12.27
N ALA A 20 -4.67 -30.44 12.79
CA ALA A 20 -5.82 -30.35 13.70
C ALA A 20 -5.54 -29.53 14.98
N ASP A 21 -4.26 -29.49 15.43
CA ASP A 21 -3.82 -28.74 16.61
C ASP A 21 -3.19 -27.37 16.27
N ALA A 22 -3.39 -26.85 15.05
CA ALA A 22 -2.79 -25.58 14.64
C ALA A 22 -3.27 -24.42 15.53
N LYS A 23 -2.32 -23.65 16.06
CA LYS A 23 -2.58 -22.47 16.89
C LYS A 23 -1.98 -21.24 16.23
N GLN A 24 -2.63 -20.10 16.42
CA GLN A 24 -2.08 -18.81 15.99
C GLN A 24 -0.74 -18.57 16.71
N PRO A 25 0.36 -18.31 15.98
CA PRO A 25 1.64 -17.96 16.56
C PRO A 25 1.53 -16.71 17.43
N ASP A 26 2.44 -16.58 18.41
CA ASP A 26 2.61 -15.33 19.15
C ASP A 26 3.21 -14.25 18.24
N ILE A 27 2.33 -13.52 17.55
CA ILE A 27 2.64 -12.45 16.60
C ILE A 27 1.60 -11.33 16.72
N GLU A 28 2.08 -10.10 16.68
CA GLU A 28 1.28 -8.89 16.81
C GLU A 28 1.46 -7.99 15.60
N TYR A 29 0.61 -6.95 15.50
CA TYR A 29 0.71 -5.95 14.44
C TYR A 29 2.07 -5.25 14.44
N HIS A 30 2.61 -4.93 15.61
CA HIS A 30 3.95 -4.39 15.73
C HIS A 30 4.97 -5.53 15.74
N PRO A 31 5.95 -5.54 14.81
CA PRO A 31 6.98 -6.58 14.76
C PRO A 31 7.88 -6.52 15.99
N ASP A 32 8.19 -7.69 16.54
CA ASP A 32 9.08 -7.87 17.68
C ASP A 32 10.33 -8.60 17.23
N ARG A 33 11.48 -7.90 17.29
CA ARG A 33 12.76 -8.42 16.82
C ARG A 33 13.24 -9.62 17.64
N VAL A 34 13.00 -9.62 18.95
CA VAL A 34 13.43 -10.72 19.84
C VAL A 34 12.62 -11.98 19.53
N LYS A 35 11.30 -11.84 19.39
CA LYS A 35 10.43 -12.98 19.01
C LYS A 35 10.79 -13.52 17.63
N TRP A 36 11.07 -12.65 16.66
CA TRP A 36 11.49 -13.05 15.31
C TRP A 36 12.82 -13.81 15.31
N GLU A 37 13.84 -13.30 16.00
CA GLU A 37 15.16 -13.94 16.07
C GLU A 37 15.07 -15.30 16.78
N ALA A 38 14.30 -15.40 17.87
CA ALA A 38 14.06 -16.65 18.57
C ALA A 38 13.30 -17.68 17.70
N ARG A 39 12.26 -17.24 16.99
CA ARG A 39 11.49 -18.08 16.05
C ARG A 39 12.37 -18.62 14.93
N THR A 40 13.16 -17.74 14.31
CA THR A 40 14.11 -18.09 13.26
C THR A 40 15.13 -19.12 13.75
N ALA A 41 15.76 -18.87 14.90
CA ALA A 41 16.74 -19.79 15.47
C ALA A 41 16.14 -21.16 15.79
N ARG A 42 14.91 -21.20 16.33
CA ARG A 42 14.19 -22.46 16.58
C ARG A 42 13.93 -23.23 15.29
N ARG A 43 13.36 -22.58 14.27
CA ARG A 43 13.05 -23.23 12.99
C ARG A 43 14.29 -23.75 12.27
N LEU A 44 15.39 -22.99 12.27
CA LEU A 44 16.65 -23.44 11.67
C LEU A 44 17.33 -24.57 12.47
N LYS A 45 17.08 -24.66 13.78
CA LYS A 45 17.54 -25.79 14.60
C LYS A 45 16.72 -27.05 14.33
N GLU A 46 15.41 -26.91 14.16
CA GLU A 46 14.48 -28.01 13.85
C GLU A 46 14.71 -28.56 12.43
N ASP A 47 14.93 -27.67 11.46
CA ASP A 47 15.26 -28.04 10.09
C ASP A 47 16.43 -27.17 9.54
N PRO A 48 17.68 -27.64 9.70
CA PRO A 48 18.85 -26.96 9.16
C PRO A 48 18.91 -26.91 7.63
N SER A 49 18.03 -27.63 6.93
CA SER A 49 17.98 -27.66 5.46
C SER A 49 17.17 -26.51 4.87
N LEU A 50 16.38 -25.78 5.67
CA LEU A 50 15.53 -24.67 5.20
C LEU A 50 16.26 -23.68 4.27
N PRO A 51 17.46 -23.16 4.61
CA PRO A 51 18.18 -22.23 3.71
C PRO A 51 18.63 -22.84 2.37
N LYS A 52 18.60 -24.18 2.24
CA LYS A 52 18.96 -24.93 1.03
C LYS A 52 17.74 -25.38 0.22
N THR A 53 16.53 -24.99 0.64
CA THR A 53 15.29 -25.27 -0.10
C THR A 53 15.40 -24.76 -1.52
N ALA A 54 14.99 -25.54 -2.51
CA ALA A 54 14.91 -25.06 -3.89
C ALA A 54 13.83 -23.98 -4.02
N LEU A 55 14.09 -22.96 -4.86
CA LEU A 55 13.06 -21.98 -5.18
C LEU A 55 11.86 -22.65 -5.85
N PRO A 56 10.62 -22.18 -5.61
CA PRO A 56 9.46 -22.69 -6.31
C PRO A 56 9.58 -22.43 -7.82
N GLU A 57 8.88 -23.25 -8.63
CA GLU A 57 8.86 -23.08 -10.07
C GLU A 57 8.40 -21.68 -10.48
N GLY A 58 9.07 -21.09 -11.49
CA GLY A 58 8.77 -19.75 -11.98
C GLY A 58 9.39 -18.60 -11.17
N PHE A 59 10.01 -18.86 -10.03
CA PHE A 59 10.70 -17.84 -9.23
C PHE A 59 12.19 -17.73 -9.60
N PRO A 60 12.68 -16.54 -10.03
CA PRO A 60 14.08 -16.38 -10.44
C PRO A 60 15.05 -16.42 -9.25
N ALA A 61 16.25 -16.95 -9.46
CA ALA A 61 17.31 -16.95 -8.44
C ALA A 61 17.77 -15.53 -8.05
N GLN A 62 17.66 -14.58 -8.98
CA GLN A 62 18.02 -13.18 -8.80
C GLN A 62 17.24 -12.31 -9.78
N LEU A 63 16.82 -11.14 -9.31
CA LEU A 63 16.29 -10.04 -10.11
C LEU A 63 17.42 -9.07 -10.44
N ASP A 64 17.47 -8.65 -11.70
CA ASP A 64 18.34 -7.59 -12.21
C ASP A 64 17.47 -6.53 -12.89
N SER A 65 17.29 -5.39 -12.23
CA SER A 65 16.32 -4.36 -12.61
C SER A 65 16.59 -3.07 -11.85
N PRO A 66 16.25 -1.88 -12.40
CA PRO A 66 16.27 -0.61 -11.67
C PRO A 66 15.41 -0.59 -10.41
N LEU A 67 14.49 -1.55 -10.24
CA LEU A 67 13.70 -1.72 -9.01
C LEU A 67 14.50 -2.38 -7.87
N VAL A 68 15.70 -2.92 -8.13
CA VAL A 68 16.56 -3.55 -7.13
C VAL A 68 17.52 -2.50 -6.56
N TRP A 69 17.20 -1.97 -5.39
CA TRP A 69 17.99 -0.94 -4.72
C TRP A 69 17.84 -1.01 -3.20
N GLU A 70 18.81 -0.43 -2.49
CA GLU A 70 18.76 -0.13 -1.06
C GLU A 70 18.69 1.37 -0.84
N GLY A 71 18.13 1.83 0.29
CA GLY A 71 18.01 3.26 0.57
C GLY A 71 19.34 4.02 0.53
N LYS A 72 20.46 3.36 0.88
CA LYS A 72 21.81 3.94 0.83
C LYS A 72 22.33 4.22 -0.59
N ASP A 73 21.70 3.64 -1.61
CA ASP A 73 22.07 3.86 -3.01
C ASP A 73 21.67 5.27 -3.47
N TRP A 74 20.69 5.88 -2.78
CA TRP A 74 20.15 7.20 -3.06
C TRP A 74 20.73 8.23 -2.09
N LYS A 75 21.50 9.20 -2.61
CA LYS A 75 22.26 10.15 -1.76
C LYS A 75 21.78 11.59 -1.89
N ASP A 76 21.17 11.94 -3.01
CA ASP A 76 20.64 13.27 -3.26
C ASP A 76 19.14 13.18 -3.60
N GLU A 77 18.31 13.93 -2.88
CA GLU A 77 16.87 13.96 -3.13
C GLU A 77 16.50 14.37 -4.55
N LYS A 78 17.37 15.13 -5.24
CA LYS A 78 17.20 15.50 -6.65
C LYS A 78 17.15 14.30 -7.59
N GLU A 79 17.60 13.13 -7.16
CA GLU A 79 17.52 11.90 -7.94
C GLU A 79 16.06 11.43 -8.09
N TRP A 80 15.19 11.69 -7.11
CA TRP A 80 13.79 11.24 -7.09
C TRP A 80 12.75 12.36 -6.92
N VAL A 81 13.17 13.59 -6.63
CA VAL A 81 12.31 14.77 -6.50
C VAL A 81 12.34 15.57 -7.80
N TYR A 82 11.15 15.83 -8.37
CA TYR A 82 10.96 16.91 -9.33
C TYR A 82 10.34 18.11 -8.61
N GLU A 83 11.06 19.22 -8.56
CA GLU A 83 10.59 20.47 -7.97
C GLU A 83 9.83 21.29 -9.01
N LEU A 84 8.57 21.60 -8.72
CA LEU A 84 7.72 22.42 -9.56
C LEU A 84 8.33 23.82 -9.70
N THR A 85 8.52 24.24 -10.94
CA THR A 85 8.95 25.60 -11.26
C THR A 85 7.77 26.58 -11.14
N GLY A 86 8.05 27.88 -11.15
CA GLY A 86 6.99 28.89 -11.22
C GLY A 86 6.11 28.78 -12.48
N GLU A 87 6.67 28.30 -13.60
CA GLU A 87 5.89 28.00 -14.81
C GLU A 87 4.97 26.80 -14.59
N ASP A 88 5.46 25.73 -13.95
CA ASP A 88 4.66 24.54 -13.65
C ASP A 88 3.49 24.88 -12.72
N VAL A 89 3.73 25.68 -11.68
CA VAL A 89 2.68 26.14 -10.75
C VAL A 89 1.64 26.99 -11.48
N LYS A 90 2.07 27.88 -12.38
CA LYS A 90 1.15 28.69 -13.19
C LYS A 90 0.29 27.78 -14.09
N GLU A 91 0.88 26.78 -14.70
CA GLU A 91 0.18 25.82 -15.57
C GLU A 91 -0.87 25.02 -14.79
N VAL A 92 -0.56 24.61 -13.55
CA VAL A 92 -1.51 23.96 -12.63
C VAL A 92 -2.68 24.89 -12.28
N ASP A 93 -2.41 26.18 -12.02
CA ASP A 93 -3.44 27.19 -11.76
C ASP A 93 -4.35 27.43 -12.98
N ASP A 94 -3.77 27.54 -14.18
CA ASP A 94 -4.52 27.68 -15.43
C ASP A 94 -5.41 26.44 -15.69
N ALA A 95 -4.90 25.23 -15.41
CA ALA A 95 -5.65 23.98 -15.56
C ALA A 95 -6.79 23.85 -14.55
N LEU A 96 -6.58 24.26 -13.30
CA LEU A 96 -7.62 24.31 -12.27
C LEU A 96 -8.75 25.29 -12.68
N LYS A 97 -8.39 26.49 -13.12
CA LYS A 97 -9.35 27.48 -13.62
C LYS A 97 -10.15 26.92 -14.80
N HIS A 98 -9.47 26.26 -15.74
CA HIS A 98 -10.14 25.61 -16.86
C HIS A 98 -11.15 24.56 -16.39
N PHE A 99 -10.76 23.65 -15.49
CA PHE A 99 -11.65 22.62 -14.97
C PHE A 99 -12.91 23.21 -14.33
N HIS A 100 -12.77 24.28 -13.54
CA HIS A 100 -13.91 25.00 -12.96
C HIS A 100 -14.87 25.55 -14.01
N THR A 101 -14.38 26.00 -15.18
CA THR A 101 -15.28 26.46 -16.27
C THR A 101 -16.12 25.35 -16.89
N LEU A 102 -15.76 24.09 -16.69
CA LEU A 102 -16.49 22.95 -17.25
C LEU A 102 -17.76 22.61 -16.43
N ASP A 103 -17.84 23.06 -15.17
CA ASP A 103 -18.94 22.77 -14.24
C ASP A 103 -19.26 21.27 -14.15
N ARG A 104 -18.20 20.47 -13.90
CA ARG A 104 -18.29 19.00 -13.82
C ARG A 104 -17.87 18.47 -12.45
N PRO A 105 -18.44 17.34 -12.01
CA PRO A 105 -17.95 16.64 -10.82
C PRO A 105 -16.46 16.31 -10.91
N ILE A 106 -15.76 16.31 -9.75
CA ILE A 106 -14.31 16.06 -9.65
C ILE A 106 -13.89 14.74 -10.31
N GLY A 107 -14.75 13.71 -10.32
CA GLY A 107 -14.42 12.45 -10.99
C GLY A 107 -14.20 12.58 -12.51
N PHE A 108 -14.65 13.67 -13.15
CA PHE A 108 -14.33 13.96 -14.55
C PHE A 108 -12.95 14.61 -14.75
N VAL A 109 -12.16 14.84 -13.69
CA VAL A 109 -10.77 15.27 -13.81
C VAL A 109 -9.94 14.20 -14.53
N SER A 110 -9.35 14.58 -15.65
CA SER A 110 -8.52 13.76 -16.52
C SER A 110 -7.53 14.65 -17.29
N PRO A 111 -6.56 14.09 -18.04
CA PRO A 111 -5.62 14.89 -18.82
C PRO A 111 -6.26 15.86 -19.82
N SER A 112 -7.49 15.57 -20.30
CA SER A 112 -8.20 16.43 -21.25
C SER A 112 -9.00 17.55 -20.58
N THR A 113 -9.43 17.37 -19.33
CA THR A 113 -10.19 18.36 -18.55
C THR A 113 -9.32 19.14 -17.56
N PHE A 114 -8.10 18.67 -17.32
CA PHE A 114 -7.03 19.32 -16.56
C PHE A 114 -5.74 19.33 -17.40
N PRO A 115 -5.69 20.16 -18.47
CA PRO A 115 -4.61 20.13 -19.43
C PRO A 115 -3.32 20.72 -18.87
N LEU A 116 -2.21 20.01 -19.04
CA LEU A 116 -0.87 20.44 -18.67
C LEU A 116 0.05 20.38 -19.92
N PRO A 117 0.01 21.38 -20.82
CA PRO A 117 0.71 21.36 -22.10
C PRO A 117 2.22 21.09 -22.02
N LYS A 118 2.92 21.56 -20.99
CA LYS A 118 4.36 21.33 -20.82
C LYS A 118 4.63 20.30 -19.72
N LEU A 119 4.00 20.48 -18.55
CA LEU A 119 4.28 19.67 -17.36
C LEU A 119 3.89 18.20 -17.54
N SER A 120 2.89 17.89 -18.39
CA SER A 120 2.50 16.50 -18.68
C SER A 120 3.66 15.64 -19.18
N SER A 121 4.58 16.19 -19.97
CA SER A 121 5.75 15.47 -20.47
C SER A 121 6.66 14.97 -19.34
N THR A 122 6.87 15.82 -18.32
CA THR A 122 7.58 15.43 -17.09
C THR A 122 6.80 14.39 -16.31
N LEU A 123 5.49 14.58 -16.11
CA LEU A 123 4.66 13.63 -15.36
C LEU A 123 4.63 12.25 -16.03
N HIS A 124 4.50 12.17 -17.35
CA HIS A 124 4.59 10.90 -18.08
C HIS A 124 5.94 10.21 -17.93
N ARG A 125 7.05 10.99 -17.90
CA ARG A 125 8.38 10.46 -17.60
C ARG A 125 8.47 9.92 -16.18
N LEU A 126 7.91 10.62 -15.19
CA LEU A 126 7.82 10.13 -13.81
C LEU A 126 6.98 8.85 -13.75
N SER A 127 5.85 8.79 -14.45
CA SER A 127 5.01 7.58 -14.54
C SER A 127 5.80 6.39 -15.10
N THR A 128 6.55 6.60 -16.19
CA THR A 128 7.41 5.55 -16.78
C THR A 128 8.43 5.03 -15.76
N ASP A 129 9.08 5.93 -15.04
CA ASP A 129 10.07 5.60 -14.01
C ASP A 129 9.47 4.91 -12.77
N ILE A 130 8.22 5.23 -12.40
CA ILE A 130 7.46 4.48 -11.39
C ILE A 130 7.20 3.04 -11.85
N HIS A 131 6.86 2.81 -13.12
CA HIS A 131 6.51 1.47 -13.58
C HIS A 131 7.71 0.60 -13.94
N THR A 132 8.80 1.20 -14.43
CA THR A 132 9.93 0.49 -15.06
C THR A 132 11.31 0.90 -14.55
N GLY A 133 11.40 2.06 -13.89
CA GLY A 133 12.63 2.59 -13.30
C GLY A 133 12.72 2.27 -11.81
N ARG A 134 12.99 3.28 -10.99
CA ARG A 134 13.24 3.07 -9.54
C ARG A 134 12.00 2.70 -8.74
N GLY A 135 10.79 2.87 -9.30
CA GLY A 135 9.55 2.51 -8.61
C GLY A 135 8.92 3.61 -7.77
N PHE A 136 9.50 4.81 -7.71
CA PHE A 136 8.93 5.93 -6.95
C PHE A 136 9.41 7.29 -7.46
N SER A 137 8.65 8.34 -7.14
CA SER A 137 9.03 9.73 -7.35
C SER A 137 8.30 10.66 -6.38
N VAL A 138 8.82 11.87 -6.20
CA VAL A 138 8.15 12.94 -5.45
C VAL A 138 8.03 14.17 -6.34
N LEU A 139 6.82 14.68 -6.50
CA LEU A 139 6.53 15.98 -7.08
C LEU A 139 6.46 17.00 -5.94
N ARG A 140 7.34 18.00 -5.94
CA ARG A 140 7.49 18.95 -4.83
C ARG A 140 7.00 20.33 -5.21
N GLY A 141 6.33 21.00 -4.26
CA GLY A 141 6.10 22.44 -4.32
C GLY A 141 4.70 22.87 -4.75
N VAL A 142 3.66 22.04 -4.61
CA VAL A 142 2.28 22.52 -4.80
C VAL A 142 1.96 23.53 -3.68
N PRO A 143 1.57 24.79 -4.01
CA PRO A 143 1.36 25.82 -3.00
C PRO A 143 -0.01 25.68 -2.33
N VAL A 144 -0.16 24.65 -1.50
CA VAL A 144 -1.44 24.22 -0.91
C VAL A 144 -2.21 25.33 -0.17
N ASP A 145 -1.52 26.30 0.42
CA ASP A 145 -2.12 27.42 1.17
C ASP A 145 -2.76 28.48 0.26
N SER A 146 -2.46 28.44 -1.04
CA SER A 146 -3.06 29.32 -2.04
C SER A 146 -4.40 28.81 -2.56
N TYR A 147 -4.83 27.62 -2.14
CA TYR A 147 -5.99 26.92 -2.69
C TYR A 147 -6.96 26.49 -1.58
N SER A 148 -8.25 26.41 -1.93
CA SER A 148 -9.22 25.77 -1.04
C SER A 148 -8.94 24.27 -0.90
N ARG A 149 -9.60 23.60 0.05
CA ARG A 149 -9.49 22.14 0.20
C ARG A 149 -9.92 21.40 -1.06
N GLU A 150 -11.03 21.84 -1.65
CA GLU A 150 -11.58 21.27 -2.88
C GLU A 150 -10.63 21.50 -4.07
N ASP A 151 -10.09 22.71 -4.22
CA ASP A 151 -9.10 23.02 -5.25
C ASP A 151 -7.84 22.16 -5.11
N ASN A 152 -7.33 21.96 -3.89
CA ASN A 152 -6.22 21.05 -3.63
C ASN A 152 -6.53 19.61 -4.05
N ILE A 153 -7.77 19.14 -3.85
CA ILE A 153 -8.20 17.81 -4.29
C ILE A 153 -8.27 17.74 -5.82
N ILE A 154 -8.80 18.77 -6.49
CA ILE A 154 -8.86 18.85 -7.96
C ILE A 154 -7.44 18.89 -8.55
N ILE A 155 -6.55 19.73 -8.01
CA ILE A 155 -5.14 19.80 -8.42
C ILE A 155 -4.47 18.44 -8.25
N TYR A 156 -4.67 17.79 -7.11
CA TYR A 156 -4.09 16.48 -6.84
C TYR A 156 -4.59 15.41 -7.82
N ALA A 157 -5.91 15.37 -8.09
CA ALA A 157 -6.48 14.49 -9.09
C ALA A 157 -5.96 14.82 -10.51
N GLY A 158 -5.82 16.10 -10.84
CA GLY A 158 -5.37 16.61 -12.13
C GLY A 158 -3.93 16.20 -12.43
N LEU A 159 -2.99 16.55 -11.56
CA LEU A 159 -1.60 16.13 -11.63
C LEU A 159 -1.46 14.60 -11.68
N SER A 160 -2.17 13.91 -10.80
CA SER A 160 -2.11 12.44 -10.70
C SER A 160 -2.70 11.73 -11.91
N SER A 161 -3.62 12.36 -12.65
CA SER A 161 -4.23 11.77 -13.85
C SER A 161 -3.22 11.58 -15.00
N HIS A 162 -2.12 12.36 -15.01
CA HIS A 162 -0.99 12.18 -15.93
C HIS A 162 0.00 11.10 -15.43
N ILE A 163 -0.10 10.66 -14.17
CA ILE A 163 0.64 9.50 -13.66
C ILE A 163 -0.15 8.21 -13.92
N GLY A 164 -1.41 8.18 -13.49
CA GLY A 164 -2.37 7.11 -13.75
C GLY A 164 -3.77 7.66 -13.76
N SER A 165 -4.49 7.46 -14.86
CA SER A 165 -5.79 8.09 -15.13
C SER A 165 -6.94 7.47 -14.35
N LEU A 166 -6.86 6.17 -14.01
CA LEU A 166 -7.88 5.48 -13.24
C LEU A 166 -7.62 5.61 -11.74
N ARG A 167 -8.68 5.87 -10.98
CA ARG A 167 -8.63 5.94 -9.52
C ARG A 167 -9.31 4.73 -8.90
N GLY A 168 -8.63 4.11 -7.96
CA GLY A 168 -9.11 2.92 -7.27
C GLY A 168 -10.14 3.26 -6.20
N ARG A 169 -11.28 2.56 -6.23
CA ARG A 169 -12.31 2.61 -5.19
C ARG A 169 -11.78 2.09 -3.86
N GLN A 170 -11.84 2.93 -2.83
CA GLN A 170 -11.30 2.68 -1.49
C GLN A 170 -12.38 2.34 -0.45
N ASP A 171 -13.66 2.51 -0.76
CA ASP A 171 -14.78 2.11 0.09
C ASP A 171 -16.04 1.73 -0.72
N VAL A 172 -17.06 1.22 -0.03
CA VAL A 172 -18.31 0.75 -0.66
C VAL A 172 -19.22 1.87 -1.18
N ASN A 173 -18.95 3.13 -0.85
CA ASN A 173 -19.75 4.29 -1.29
C ASN A 173 -19.13 5.02 -2.48
N GLY A 174 -18.16 4.40 -3.17
CA GLY A 174 -17.48 5.01 -4.32
C GLY A 174 -16.37 5.97 -3.93
N GLY A 175 -15.94 6.01 -2.66
CA GLY A 175 -14.84 6.86 -2.20
C GLY A 175 -13.53 6.49 -2.90
N VAL A 176 -12.95 7.40 -3.68
CA VAL A 176 -11.67 7.18 -4.39
C VAL A 176 -10.49 7.91 -3.74
N LEU A 177 -10.78 8.89 -2.87
CA LEU A 177 -9.82 9.67 -2.13
C LEU A 177 -9.95 9.40 -0.62
N ALA A 178 -8.83 9.13 0.05
CA ALA A 178 -8.81 8.91 1.50
C ALA A 178 -7.97 9.96 2.20
N HIS A 179 -8.44 10.44 3.35
CA HIS A 179 -7.67 11.30 4.24
C HIS A 179 -6.82 10.45 5.17
N ILE A 180 -5.51 10.66 5.19
CA ILE A 180 -4.56 9.97 6.08
C ILE A 180 -4.15 10.97 7.17
N LYS A 181 -4.77 10.84 8.33
CA LYS A 181 -4.71 11.80 9.44
C LYS A 181 -5.05 11.11 10.74
N ASP A 182 -4.47 11.55 11.86
CA ASP A 182 -4.91 11.07 13.17
C ASP A 182 -6.37 11.49 13.45
N LEU A 183 -7.20 10.48 13.72
CA LEU A 183 -8.61 10.63 14.06
C LEU A 183 -8.90 10.14 15.48
N SER A 184 -7.89 9.67 16.22
CA SER A 184 -8.04 9.12 17.57
C SER A 184 -8.43 10.15 18.64
N SER A 185 -8.23 11.44 18.37
CA SER A 185 -8.74 12.51 19.23
C SER A 185 -10.26 12.75 19.10
N LYS A 186 -10.89 12.24 18.04
CA LYS A 186 -12.32 12.44 17.73
C LYS A 186 -13.15 11.16 17.75
N HIS A 187 -12.50 10.01 17.87
CA HIS A 187 -13.11 8.68 17.82
C HIS A 187 -12.52 7.78 18.90
N ASP A 188 -13.34 6.89 19.44
CA ASP A 188 -12.83 5.86 20.35
C ASP A 188 -11.86 4.93 19.60
N LEU A 189 -10.82 4.46 20.28
CA LEU A 189 -9.82 3.55 19.66
C LEU A 189 -10.47 2.25 19.15
N GLY A 190 -11.57 1.82 19.76
CA GLY A 190 -12.37 0.67 19.31
C GLY A 190 -13.09 0.89 17.96
N GLU A 191 -13.25 2.14 17.50
CA GLU A 191 -13.81 2.49 16.20
C GLU A 191 -12.74 2.62 15.11
N ILE A 192 -11.47 2.66 15.48
CA ILE A 192 -10.36 2.84 14.55
C ILE A 192 -9.75 1.47 14.26
N GLY A 193 -10.03 0.97 13.06
CA GLY A 193 -9.47 -0.29 12.60
C GLY A 193 -8.15 -0.14 11.85
N ALA A 194 -7.78 1.04 11.36
CA ALA A 194 -6.58 1.20 10.53
C ALA A 194 -5.52 2.15 11.13
N PRO A 195 -4.22 1.77 11.10
CA PRO A 195 -3.10 2.57 11.62
C PRO A 195 -2.90 3.90 10.86
N ALA A 196 -3.46 4.00 9.65
CA ALA A 196 -3.48 5.23 8.87
C ALA A 196 -4.25 6.37 9.55
N TYR A 197 -5.10 6.06 10.54
CA TYR A 197 -5.93 7.01 11.29
C TYR A 197 -5.45 7.27 12.73
N THR A 198 -4.22 6.88 13.06
CA THR A 198 -3.63 7.07 14.39
C THR A 198 -2.24 7.73 14.29
N THR A 199 -1.71 8.19 15.43
CA THR A 199 -0.34 8.70 15.57
C THR A 199 0.73 7.61 15.68
N ASP A 200 0.32 6.37 15.98
CA ASP A 200 1.19 5.19 16.09
C ASP A 200 1.94 4.91 14.78
N LYS A 201 3.04 4.16 14.81
CA LYS A 201 3.77 3.80 13.59
C LYS A 201 2.92 2.89 12.69
N GLN A 202 3.00 3.12 11.38
CA GLN A 202 2.44 2.20 10.39
C GLN A 202 3.57 1.35 9.83
N VAL A 203 3.50 0.04 10.11
CA VAL A 203 4.55 -0.92 9.75
C VAL A 203 4.65 -1.09 8.23
N PHE A 204 5.79 -1.57 7.72
CA PHE A 204 5.94 -1.86 6.29
C PHE A 204 4.80 -2.74 5.78
N HIS A 205 4.22 -2.33 4.66
CA HIS A 205 3.12 -3.01 3.97
C HIS A 205 3.08 -2.57 2.50
N THR A 206 2.22 -3.23 1.73
CA THR A 206 1.66 -2.73 0.48
C THR A 206 0.15 -2.51 0.67
N ASP A 207 -0.42 -1.62 -0.11
CA ASP A 207 -1.86 -1.35 -0.16
C ASP A 207 -2.51 -2.25 -1.25
N ALA A 208 -3.77 -2.00 -1.60
CA ALA A 208 -4.34 -2.57 -2.83
C ALA A 208 -4.10 -1.60 -4.01
N GLY A 209 -4.00 -2.12 -5.24
CA GLY A 209 -3.81 -1.33 -6.45
C GLY A 209 -2.35 -1.24 -6.93
N ASP A 210 -2.15 -0.54 -8.05
CA ASP A 210 -0.88 -0.47 -8.78
C ASP A 210 0.06 0.62 -8.25
N ILE A 211 -0.48 1.83 -8.07
CA ILE A 211 0.28 3.00 -7.64
C ILE A 211 -0.38 3.58 -6.40
N ILE A 212 0.40 3.81 -5.35
CA ILE A 212 -0.05 4.60 -4.19
C ILE A 212 0.48 6.00 -4.35
N SER A 213 -0.42 6.97 -4.20
CA SER A 213 -0.04 8.38 -4.16
C SER A 213 -0.43 9.01 -2.84
N LEU A 214 0.43 9.87 -2.30
CA LEU A 214 0.20 10.62 -1.08
C LEU A 214 0.51 12.10 -1.28
N PHE A 215 -0.48 12.97 -1.06
CA PHE A 215 -0.33 14.42 -1.15
C PHE A 215 -0.33 15.08 0.23
N ALA A 216 0.75 15.77 0.57
CA ALA A 216 0.95 16.40 1.87
C ALA A 216 0.33 17.79 1.97
N LEU A 217 -0.84 17.87 2.59
CA LEU A 217 -1.50 19.14 2.89
C LEU A 217 -0.95 19.78 4.16
N ALA A 218 -0.49 18.96 5.11
CA ALA A 218 0.23 19.39 6.29
C ALA A 218 1.09 18.24 6.84
N VAL A 219 2.15 18.59 7.57
CA VAL A 219 3.07 17.64 8.20
C VAL A 219 2.92 17.69 9.72
N ALA A 220 3.36 16.62 10.39
CA ALA A 220 3.38 16.56 11.86
C ALA A 220 4.37 17.58 12.44
N LYS A 221 4.25 17.85 13.74
CA LYS A 221 5.26 18.63 14.48
C LYS A 221 6.58 17.86 14.59
N GLU A 222 6.51 16.58 14.90
CA GLU A 222 7.65 15.67 15.09
C GLU A 222 7.33 14.28 14.55
N GLY A 223 8.33 13.60 13.99
CA GLY A 223 8.18 12.22 13.47
C GLY A 223 7.34 12.14 12.20
N GLY A 224 6.69 11.00 11.98
CA GLY A 224 5.80 10.82 10.81
C GLY A 224 6.52 10.65 9.48
N THR A 225 7.84 10.44 9.54
CA THR A 225 8.71 10.19 8.39
C THR A 225 8.16 9.02 7.59
N SER A 226 7.97 9.24 6.30
CA SER A 226 7.52 8.19 5.39
C SER A 226 8.73 7.40 4.92
N LYS A 227 8.62 6.08 4.90
CA LYS A 227 9.71 5.17 4.53
C LYS A 227 9.25 4.30 3.38
N ILE A 228 10.15 4.05 2.45
CA ILE A 228 9.93 3.13 1.33
C ILE A 228 11.07 2.11 1.26
N SER A 229 10.80 0.91 0.75
CA SER A 229 11.82 -0.10 0.51
C SER A 229 11.48 -0.88 -0.74
N SER A 230 12.49 -1.14 -1.58
CA SER A 230 12.35 -2.06 -2.70
C SER A 230 11.97 -3.46 -2.21
N SER A 231 10.83 -3.97 -2.68
CA SER A 231 10.42 -5.35 -2.44
C SER A 231 11.24 -6.34 -3.26
N TRP A 232 11.81 -5.89 -4.39
CA TRP A 232 12.69 -6.68 -5.25
C TRP A 232 14.07 -6.92 -4.62
N GLN A 233 14.61 -5.93 -3.88
CA GLN A 233 15.82 -6.13 -3.09
C GLN A 233 15.59 -7.07 -1.91
N VAL A 234 14.43 -6.96 -1.24
CA VAL A 234 14.00 -7.92 -0.21
C VAL A 234 13.88 -9.33 -0.79
N TYR A 235 13.27 -9.46 -1.98
CA TYR A 235 13.18 -10.73 -2.70
C TYR A 235 14.56 -11.32 -2.99
N ASN A 236 15.50 -10.53 -3.55
CA ASN A 236 16.86 -11.00 -3.84
C ASN A 236 17.58 -11.53 -2.59
N TYR A 237 17.40 -10.85 -1.45
CA TYR A 237 17.92 -11.34 -0.19
C TYR A 237 17.30 -12.69 0.20
N LEU A 238 15.98 -12.81 0.12
CA LEU A 238 15.26 -14.04 0.47
C LEU A 238 15.64 -15.19 -0.48
N ALA A 239 15.66 -14.97 -1.79
CA ALA A 239 16.01 -15.98 -2.78
C ALA A 239 17.42 -16.55 -2.55
N LYS A 240 18.36 -15.70 -2.13
CA LYS A 240 19.74 -16.11 -1.83
C LYS A 240 19.89 -16.80 -0.47
N ASN A 241 19.23 -16.32 0.57
CA ASN A 241 19.54 -16.70 1.96
C ASN A 241 18.47 -17.57 2.61
N ARG A 242 17.20 -17.41 2.22
CA ARG A 242 16.02 -18.05 2.80
C ARG A 242 14.98 -18.41 1.72
N PRO A 243 15.35 -19.23 0.73
CA PRO A 243 14.43 -19.66 -0.32
C PRO A 243 13.22 -20.45 0.23
N ASP A 244 13.33 -21.02 1.44
CA ASP A 244 12.19 -21.58 2.16
C ASP A 244 11.09 -20.54 2.43
N LEU A 245 11.45 -19.30 2.75
CA LEU A 245 10.48 -18.24 2.98
C LEU A 245 9.85 -17.75 1.66
N ILE A 246 10.58 -17.79 0.54
CA ILE A 246 9.98 -17.56 -0.79
C ILE A 246 8.88 -18.59 -1.05
N LYS A 247 9.16 -19.87 -0.77
CA LYS A 247 8.16 -20.93 -0.87
C LYS A 247 6.94 -20.66 0.03
N THR A 248 7.16 -20.34 1.30
CA THR A 248 6.07 -20.02 2.24
C THR A 248 5.23 -18.81 1.80
N LEU A 249 5.84 -17.77 1.24
CA LEU A 249 5.12 -16.58 0.76
C LEU A 249 4.32 -16.87 -0.52
N ALA A 250 4.76 -17.83 -1.33
CA ALA A 250 4.09 -18.27 -2.55
C ALA A 250 2.96 -19.31 -2.29
N GLU A 251 2.91 -19.91 -1.10
CA GLU A 251 1.81 -20.75 -0.65
C GLU A 251 0.55 -19.91 -0.33
N PRO A 252 -0.65 -20.50 -0.27
CA PRO A 252 -1.88 -19.76 0.04
C PRO A 252 -1.97 -19.28 1.51
N TRP A 253 -2.49 -18.06 1.73
CA TRP A 253 -2.64 -17.46 3.06
C TRP A 253 -4.09 -17.10 3.38
N PRO A 254 -4.59 -17.31 4.62
CA PRO A 254 -5.92 -16.91 5.03
C PRO A 254 -5.97 -15.43 5.40
N CYS A 255 -6.19 -14.57 4.41
CA CYS A 255 -6.29 -13.12 4.58
C CYS A 255 -7.64 -12.73 5.18
N ASP A 256 -7.64 -12.22 6.40
CA ASP A 256 -8.84 -11.83 7.14
C ASP A 256 -9.54 -10.61 6.53
N ASN A 257 -10.88 -10.63 6.54
CA ASN A 257 -11.72 -9.50 6.13
C ASN A 257 -12.31 -8.70 7.31
N PHE A 258 -11.80 -8.94 8.53
CA PHE A 258 -12.12 -8.23 9.78
C PHE A 258 -13.62 -8.16 10.10
N GLY A 259 -14.17 -9.28 10.57
CA GLY A 259 -15.53 -9.31 11.12
C GLY A 259 -16.66 -9.52 10.11
N LYS A 260 -16.37 -9.63 8.80
CA LYS A 260 -17.38 -10.00 7.79
C LYS A 260 -17.78 -11.48 7.79
N GLY A 261 -17.22 -12.26 8.72
CA GLY A 261 -17.49 -13.70 8.83
C GLY A 261 -16.80 -14.55 7.75
N ASP A 262 -15.93 -13.96 6.93
CA ASP A 262 -15.19 -14.63 5.87
C ASP A 262 -13.71 -14.23 5.84
N TYR A 263 -12.94 -14.95 5.03
CA TYR A 263 -11.54 -14.67 4.71
C TYR A 263 -11.30 -14.99 3.24
N THR A 264 -10.27 -14.39 2.65
CA THR A 264 -9.82 -14.73 1.30
C THR A 264 -8.55 -15.58 1.38
N VAL A 265 -8.29 -16.38 0.33
CA VAL A 265 -7.11 -17.25 0.28
C VAL A 265 -6.33 -17.03 -1.01
N HIS A 266 -5.15 -16.44 -0.88
CA HIS A 266 -4.20 -16.24 -1.97
C HIS A 266 -2.76 -16.15 -1.45
N PRO A 267 -1.73 -16.33 -2.29
CA PRO A 267 -0.34 -16.08 -1.94
C PRO A 267 -0.06 -14.61 -1.58
N LEU A 268 1.02 -14.35 -0.85
CA LEU A 268 1.51 -12.98 -0.62
C LEU A 268 2.60 -12.58 -1.62
N LEU A 269 3.26 -13.56 -2.24
CA LEU A 269 4.31 -13.38 -3.22
C LEU A 269 3.95 -14.13 -4.51
N PHE A 270 4.03 -13.44 -5.63
CA PHE A 270 3.70 -13.95 -6.95
C PHE A 270 4.88 -13.79 -7.89
N SER A 271 5.11 -14.78 -8.74
CA SER A 271 5.88 -14.63 -9.97
C SER A 271 4.90 -14.67 -11.14
N HIS A 272 4.81 -13.56 -11.87
CA HIS A 272 3.86 -13.41 -12.97
C HIS A 272 4.41 -12.48 -14.04
N ASP A 273 4.36 -12.90 -15.31
CA ASP A 273 4.82 -12.10 -16.46
C ASP A 273 6.26 -11.57 -16.30
N ASN A 274 7.16 -12.43 -15.80
CA ASN A 274 8.56 -12.11 -15.45
C ASN A 274 8.71 -11.00 -14.39
N LYS A 275 7.70 -10.80 -13.55
CA LYS A 275 7.73 -9.84 -12.43
C LYS A 275 7.49 -10.55 -11.11
N ILE A 276 8.16 -10.04 -10.09
CA ILE A 276 7.87 -10.37 -8.71
C ILE A 276 6.93 -9.31 -8.14
N ILE A 277 5.78 -9.77 -7.64
CA ILE A 277 4.75 -8.94 -7.02
C ILE A 277 4.58 -9.41 -5.59
N ILE A 278 4.65 -8.49 -4.63
CA ILE A 278 4.38 -8.78 -3.23
C ILE A 278 3.17 -7.97 -2.79
N GLN A 279 2.10 -8.66 -2.39
CA GLN A 279 0.93 -8.06 -1.77
C GLN A 279 0.88 -8.46 -0.31
N TYR A 280 1.27 -7.54 0.57
CA TYR A 280 1.61 -7.84 1.95
C TYR A 280 1.06 -6.77 2.91
N ALA A 281 0.14 -7.17 3.79
CA ALA A 281 -0.30 -6.35 4.90
C ALA A 281 -0.43 -7.22 6.15
N ARG A 282 0.52 -7.09 7.09
CA ARG A 282 0.57 -7.85 8.36
C ARG A 282 -0.76 -7.86 9.11
N ARG A 283 -1.46 -6.73 9.09
CA ARG A 283 -2.73 -6.55 9.78
C ARG A 283 -3.77 -7.62 9.41
N LEU A 284 -3.76 -8.16 8.19
CA LEU A 284 -4.66 -9.23 7.75
C LEU A 284 -4.50 -10.54 8.55
N PHE A 285 -3.41 -10.67 9.31
CA PHE A 285 -3.09 -11.86 10.11
C PHE A 285 -3.01 -11.59 11.61
N THR A 286 -3.09 -10.33 12.04
CA THR A 286 -2.93 -9.92 13.44
C THR A 286 -4.08 -9.05 13.95
N GLY A 287 -4.84 -8.42 13.06
CA GLY A 287 -5.75 -7.33 13.41
C GLY A 287 -5.01 -6.03 13.76
N PHE A 288 -5.79 -4.99 14.04
CA PHE A 288 -5.33 -3.73 14.61
C PHE A 288 -6.49 -3.02 15.31
N LEU A 289 -6.30 -2.65 16.57
CA LEU A 289 -7.25 -1.90 17.41
C LEU A 289 -8.71 -2.36 17.21
N GLY A 290 -9.58 -1.49 16.71
CA GLY A 290 -11.02 -1.73 16.53
C GLY A 290 -11.39 -2.83 15.53
N LEU A 291 -10.43 -3.34 14.77
CA LEU A 291 -10.59 -4.48 13.87
C LEU A 291 -9.57 -5.57 14.25
N PRO A 292 -9.80 -6.29 15.36
CA PRO A 292 -8.97 -7.44 15.73
C PRO A 292 -9.14 -8.56 14.70
N ARG A 293 -8.18 -9.50 14.70
CA ARG A 293 -8.26 -10.68 13.86
C ARG A 293 -9.49 -11.51 14.22
N SER A 294 -10.26 -11.90 13.22
CA SER A 294 -11.44 -12.77 13.34
C SER A 294 -11.05 -14.13 13.90
N ALA A 295 -11.80 -14.61 14.90
CA ALA A 295 -11.58 -15.93 15.50
C ALA A 295 -11.86 -17.08 14.52
N THR A 296 -12.68 -16.85 13.50
CA THR A 296 -13.05 -17.81 12.46
C THR A 296 -11.99 -17.96 11.37
N THR A 297 -11.04 -17.02 11.27
CA THR A 297 -9.96 -17.11 10.29
C THR A 297 -8.95 -18.17 10.73
N PRO A 298 -8.57 -19.14 9.85
CA PRO A 298 -7.60 -20.17 10.19
C PRO A 298 -6.25 -19.59 10.64
N PRO A 299 -5.59 -20.15 11.66
CA PRO A 299 -4.29 -19.66 12.14
C PRO A 299 -3.23 -19.74 11.04
N ILE A 300 -2.27 -18.82 11.05
CA ILE A 300 -1.06 -18.95 10.23
C ILE A 300 -0.06 -19.90 10.89
N THR A 301 0.93 -20.39 10.14
CA THR A 301 2.00 -21.25 10.69
C THR A 301 3.14 -20.42 11.29
N GLU A 302 4.03 -21.05 12.07
CA GLU A 302 5.27 -20.40 12.52
C GLU A 302 6.17 -19.99 11.35
N ALA A 303 6.14 -20.73 10.23
CA ALA A 303 6.87 -20.35 9.02
C ALA A 303 6.33 -19.07 8.38
N GLN A 304 5.01 -18.97 8.33
CA GLN A 304 4.30 -17.79 7.87
C GLN A 304 4.58 -16.59 8.80
N ALA A 305 4.50 -16.76 10.12
CA ALA A 305 4.85 -15.70 11.08
C ALA A 305 6.31 -15.21 10.91
N GLU A 306 7.27 -16.14 10.72
CA GLU A 306 8.65 -15.77 10.43
C GLU A 306 8.80 -15.02 9.10
N ALA A 307 8.05 -15.40 8.06
CA ALA A 307 8.07 -14.71 6.78
C ALA A 307 7.57 -13.25 6.89
N LEU A 308 6.49 -13.02 7.65
CA LEU A 308 5.97 -11.66 7.91
C LEU A 308 7.00 -10.78 8.64
N ASP A 309 7.69 -11.31 9.64
CA ASP A 309 8.74 -10.59 10.37
C ASP A 309 9.99 -10.36 9.50
N THR A 310 10.41 -11.38 8.75
CA THR A 310 11.60 -11.28 7.89
C THR A 310 11.41 -10.23 6.80
N ILE A 311 10.24 -10.18 6.13
CA ILE A 311 9.93 -9.11 5.17
C ILE A 311 10.05 -7.74 5.85
N HIS A 312 9.44 -7.58 7.03
CA HIS A 312 9.43 -6.28 7.71
C HIS A 312 10.84 -5.80 8.07
N PHE A 313 11.65 -6.64 8.70
CA PHE A 313 12.99 -6.24 9.14
C PHE A 313 13.98 -6.09 7.98
N LEU A 314 13.79 -6.81 6.87
CA LEU A 314 14.55 -6.55 5.65
C LEU A 314 14.13 -5.25 4.98
N ALA A 315 12.83 -4.97 4.91
CA ALA A 315 12.33 -3.69 4.40
C ALA A 315 12.86 -2.53 5.24
N GLU A 316 12.89 -2.65 6.58
CA GLU A 316 13.50 -1.66 7.47
C GLU A 316 15.00 -1.47 7.20
N LYS A 317 15.73 -2.57 7.04
CA LYS A 317 17.18 -2.54 6.75
C LYS A 317 17.51 -1.82 5.43
N TYR A 318 16.69 -2.01 4.40
CA TYR A 318 16.93 -1.46 3.05
C TYR A 318 16.14 -0.18 2.78
N ALA A 319 15.48 0.40 3.78
CA ALA A 319 14.59 1.53 3.60
C ALA A 319 15.30 2.81 3.19
N LEU A 320 14.63 3.60 2.36
CA LEU A 320 14.86 5.03 2.17
C LEU A 320 13.82 5.82 2.97
N SER A 321 14.28 6.80 3.74
CA SER A 321 13.42 7.78 4.41
C SER A 321 13.13 8.95 3.48
N LEU A 322 11.87 9.35 3.39
CA LEU A 322 11.41 10.49 2.60
C LEU A 322 11.00 11.62 3.54
N ASP A 323 11.63 12.76 3.34
CA ASP A 323 11.30 14.01 4.04
C ASP A 323 10.15 14.72 3.33
N PHE A 324 8.91 14.39 3.72
CA PHE A 324 7.73 15.05 3.16
C PHE A 324 7.66 16.50 3.61
N ARG A 325 7.49 17.39 2.64
CA ARG A 325 7.17 18.79 2.85
C ARG A 325 5.71 19.05 2.51
N LYS A 326 5.14 20.07 3.13
CA LYS A 326 3.83 20.58 2.76
C LYS A 326 3.84 20.95 1.26
N GLY A 327 2.90 20.42 0.49
CA GLY A 327 2.85 20.55 -0.97
C GLY A 327 3.49 19.41 -1.77
N ASP A 328 4.15 18.45 -1.11
CA ASP A 328 4.74 17.29 -1.81
C ASP A 328 3.68 16.24 -2.16
N ILE A 329 3.78 15.67 -3.36
CA ILE A 329 3.04 14.48 -3.79
C ILE A 329 4.01 13.35 -4.06
N GLN A 330 3.89 12.26 -3.31
CA GLN A 330 4.61 11.02 -3.58
C GLN A 330 3.81 10.14 -4.53
N TYR A 331 4.52 9.41 -5.38
CA TYR A 331 3.99 8.28 -6.14
C TYR A 331 4.92 7.08 -5.95
N ILE A 332 4.37 5.91 -5.64
CA ILE A 332 5.11 4.63 -5.54
C ILE A 332 4.41 3.55 -6.33
N ASN A 333 5.17 2.67 -6.95
CA ASN A 333 4.70 1.42 -7.52
C ASN A 333 4.46 0.42 -6.38
N ASN A 334 3.18 0.25 -6.02
CA ASN A 334 2.74 -0.56 -4.89
C ASN A 334 3.09 -2.05 -5.05
N LEU A 335 3.27 -2.52 -6.29
CA LEU A 335 3.60 -3.92 -6.58
C LEU A 335 5.07 -4.26 -6.30
N SER A 336 5.94 -3.25 -6.23
CA SER A 336 7.39 -3.41 -6.07
C SER A 336 8.00 -2.62 -4.91
N ILE A 337 7.22 -1.78 -4.22
CA ILE A 337 7.69 -0.93 -3.13
C ILE A 337 6.85 -1.16 -1.87
N PHE A 338 7.51 -1.60 -0.79
CA PHE A 338 6.95 -1.54 0.55
C PHE A 338 6.98 -0.10 1.05
N HIS A 339 5.98 0.28 1.85
CA HIS A 339 5.95 1.59 2.48
C HIS A 339 5.52 1.51 3.95
N ALA A 340 6.02 2.46 4.74
CA ALA A 340 5.80 2.57 6.18
C ALA A 340 5.80 4.04 6.61
N ARG A 341 5.41 4.28 7.85
CA ARG A 341 5.46 5.59 8.50
C ARG A 341 5.89 5.45 9.94
N ASP A 342 6.86 6.25 10.37
CA ASP A 342 7.23 6.34 11.79
C ASP A 342 6.11 6.97 12.62
N GLY A 343 6.06 6.69 13.93
CA GLY A 343 5.14 7.38 14.84
C GLY A 343 5.34 8.90 14.79
N PHE A 344 4.28 9.66 15.10
CA PHE A 344 4.36 11.13 15.08
C PHE A 344 3.61 11.78 16.23
N ARG A 345 3.91 13.07 16.42
CA ARG A 345 3.22 13.96 17.35
C ARG A 345 2.76 15.19 16.60
N ASP A 346 1.49 15.52 16.75
CA ASP A 346 0.90 16.75 16.20
C ASP A 346 0.90 17.86 17.25
N GLU A 347 0.95 19.12 16.79
CA GLU A 347 0.87 20.30 17.67
C GLU A 347 0.37 21.54 16.92
N GLY A 348 -0.77 22.08 17.34
CA GLY A 348 -1.36 23.29 16.77
C GLY A 348 -1.59 23.17 15.26
N VAL A 349 -1.03 24.10 14.48
CA VAL A 349 -1.13 24.10 13.00
C VAL A 349 -0.32 22.97 12.34
N ASN A 350 0.62 22.35 13.05
CA ASN A 350 1.41 21.21 12.57
C ASN A 350 0.69 19.91 12.91
N THR A 351 -0.43 19.69 12.23
CA THR A 351 -1.24 18.47 12.33
C THR A 351 -1.13 17.71 11.01
N ARG A 352 -0.52 16.52 11.02
CA ARG A 352 -0.27 15.74 9.82
C ARG A 352 -1.58 15.47 9.06
N HIS A 353 -1.60 15.79 7.77
CA HIS A 353 -2.77 15.58 6.92
C HIS A 353 -2.31 15.28 5.50
N LEU A 354 -2.41 14.01 5.10
CA LEU A 354 -2.20 13.63 3.70
C LEU A 354 -3.51 13.20 3.03
N LEU A 355 -3.56 13.31 1.71
CA LEU A 355 -4.59 12.70 0.87
C LEU A 355 -4.00 11.51 0.10
N ARG A 356 -4.73 10.41 0.00
CA ARG A 356 -4.29 9.20 -0.72
C ARG A 356 -5.19 8.88 -1.90
N LEU A 357 -4.56 8.64 -3.04
CA LEU A 357 -5.17 8.01 -4.21
C LEU A 357 -4.52 6.64 -4.44
N TRP A 358 -5.31 5.69 -4.91
CA TRP A 358 -4.81 4.50 -5.60
C TRP A 358 -4.98 4.75 -7.09
N LEU A 359 -3.93 4.63 -7.87
CA LEU A 359 -3.93 4.98 -9.29
C LEU A 359 -3.59 3.76 -10.14
N ARG A 360 -4.05 3.78 -11.39
CA ARG A 360 -3.66 2.84 -12.44
C ARG A 360 -3.45 3.58 -13.75
N ASN A 361 -2.32 3.30 -14.40
CA ASN A 361 -2.04 3.72 -15.76
C ASN A 361 -2.23 2.51 -16.67
N GLU A 362 -3.27 2.49 -17.50
CA GLU A 362 -3.59 1.28 -18.28
C GLU A 362 -2.50 0.92 -19.31
N ASP A 363 -1.76 1.91 -19.81
CA ASP A 363 -0.71 1.70 -20.80
C ASP A 363 0.56 1.10 -20.19
N LEU A 364 0.84 1.41 -18.92
CA LEU A 364 2.06 0.99 -18.21
C LEU A 364 1.84 -0.07 -17.14
N ALA A 365 0.58 -0.36 -16.77
CA ALA A 365 0.25 -1.26 -15.69
C ALA A 365 0.80 -2.67 -15.94
N TRP A 366 1.27 -3.28 -14.86
CA TRP A 366 1.72 -4.67 -14.91
C TRP A 366 0.51 -5.60 -15.07
N LYS A 367 0.74 -6.76 -15.70
CA LYS A 367 -0.24 -7.86 -15.63
C LYS A 367 -0.32 -8.36 -14.20
N ILE A 368 -1.53 -8.62 -13.75
CA ILE A 368 -1.83 -8.99 -12.38
C ILE A 368 -2.19 -10.49 -12.33
N PRO A 369 -1.69 -11.25 -11.35
CA PRO A 369 -2.07 -12.65 -11.14
C PRO A 369 -3.58 -12.84 -11.04
N ALA A 370 -4.06 -14.01 -11.50
CA ALA A 370 -5.49 -14.34 -11.49
C ALA A 370 -6.14 -14.23 -10.10
N ASP A 371 -5.41 -14.54 -9.03
CA ASP A 371 -5.90 -14.40 -7.64
C ASP A 371 -6.22 -12.94 -7.25
N LEU A 372 -5.55 -11.97 -7.88
CA LEU A 372 -5.70 -10.54 -7.59
C LEU A 372 -6.64 -9.84 -8.59
N GLU A 373 -6.88 -10.41 -9.77
CA GLU A 373 -7.75 -9.82 -10.80
C GLU A 373 -9.14 -9.39 -10.31
N PRO A 374 -9.89 -10.19 -9.51
CA PRO A 374 -11.21 -9.76 -9.05
C PRO A 374 -11.15 -8.47 -8.26
N LYS A 375 -10.13 -8.32 -7.40
CA LYS A 375 -9.94 -7.11 -6.61
C LYS A 375 -9.56 -5.94 -7.49
N TRP A 376 -8.67 -6.12 -8.47
CA TRP A 376 -8.32 -5.06 -9.43
C TRP A 376 -9.51 -4.58 -10.26
N LYS A 377 -10.37 -5.51 -10.70
CA LYS A 377 -11.64 -5.19 -11.37
C LYS A 377 -12.55 -4.36 -10.48
N GLU A 378 -12.70 -4.76 -9.21
CA GLU A 378 -13.46 -4.01 -8.21
C GLU A 378 -12.87 -2.60 -7.98
N LEU A 379 -11.56 -2.48 -7.88
CA LEU A 379 -10.90 -1.20 -7.59
C LEU A 379 -11.09 -0.20 -8.73
N TYR A 380 -10.77 -0.57 -9.97
CA TYR A 380 -10.59 0.40 -11.06
C TYR A 380 -11.76 0.46 -12.05
N TYR A 381 -12.67 -0.52 -12.03
CA TYR A 381 -13.69 -0.68 -13.07
C TYR A 381 -15.10 -0.89 -12.50
N SER A 382 -15.32 -0.68 -11.20
CA SER A 382 -16.64 -0.91 -10.56
C SER A 382 -17.52 0.33 -10.44
N ILE A 383 -16.98 1.53 -10.69
CA ILE A 383 -17.70 2.80 -10.58
C ILE A 383 -17.32 3.70 -11.75
N LYS A 384 -18.25 4.56 -12.16
CA LYS A 384 -18.04 5.58 -13.20
C LYS A 384 -17.53 6.90 -12.60
N PRO A 385 -16.93 7.79 -13.42
CA PRO A 385 -16.48 9.12 -12.98
C PRO A 385 -17.50 9.95 -12.19
N ASP A 386 -18.78 9.92 -12.56
CA ASP A 386 -19.86 10.63 -11.86
C ASP A 386 -20.27 10.01 -10.52
N GLU A 387 -19.87 8.76 -10.28
CA GLU A 387 -20.10 8.02 -9.04
C GLU A 387 -18.88 8.07 -8.09
N GLU A 388 -17.76 8.63 -8.54
CA GLU A 388 -16.56 8.78 -7.73
C GLU A 388 -16.76 9.85 -6.65
N ARG A 389 -16.59 9.43 -5.40
CA ARG A 389 -16.70 10.32 -4.25
C ARG A 389 -15.33 10.80 -3.78
N PHE A 390 -15.17 12.11 -3.74
CA PHE A 390 -14.02 12.79 -3.15
C PHE A 390 -14.46 13.43 -1.83
N ALA A 391 -14.16 12.77 -0.70
CA ALA A 391 -14.45 13.37 0.59
C ALA A 391 -13.63 14.67 0.74
N LEU A 392 -14.29 15.79 1.07
CA LEU A 392 -13.62 17.06 1.33
C LEU A 392 -13.02 17.09 2.75
N GLU A 393 -13.62 16.36 3.68
CA GLU A 393 -13.24 16.31 5.08
C GLU A 393 -12.82 14.90 5.52
N PRO A 394 -11.93 14.79 6.54
CA PRO A 394 -11.51 13.48 7.05
C PRO A 394 -12.67 12.63 7.58
N GLU A 395 -12.71 11.37 7.15
CA GLU A 395 -13.64 10.36 7.65
C GLU A 395 -12.93 9.00 7.80
N ILE A 396 -13.33 8.22 8.82
CA ILE A 396 -12.92 6.80 8.88
C ILE A 396 -13.72 6.05 7.82
N ARG A 397 -13.02 5.46 6.85
CA ARG A 397 -13.66 4.63 5.82
C ARG A 397 -14.39 3.45 6.46
N ILE A 398 -15.62 3.18 6.01
CA ILE A 398 -16.01 1.85 5.54
C ILE A 398 -15.30 0.66 6.20
N ALA A 399 -14.38 0.11 5.40
CA ALA A 399 -13.55 -1.07 5.69
C ALA A 399 -12.53 -0.89 6.83
N SER A 400 -12.47 0.28 7.45
CA SER A 400 -11.56 0.61 8.56
C SER A 400 -12.30 1.03 9.83
N LYS A 401 -13.63 1.06 9.83
CA LYS A 401 -14.42 1.28 11.04
C LYS A 401 -14.41 0.02 11.89
N GLY A 402 -13.87 0.12 13.09
CA GLY A 402 -14.02 -0.88 14.14
C GLY A 402 -15.38 -0.80 14.83
N GLY A 403 -15.64 -1.71 15.75
CA GLY A 403 -16.85 -1.68 16.59
C GLY A 403 -18.18 -1.98 15.87
N ALA A 404 -18.18 -2.13 14.55
CA ALA A 404 -19.32 -2.64 13.82
C ALA A 404 -19.60 -4.08 14.25
N LYS A 405 -20.70 -4.29 14.97
CA LYS A 405 -21.29 -5.62 15.11
C LYS A 405 -21.83 -6.02 13.74
N TYR A 406 -21.00 -6.67 12.94
CA TYR A 406 -21.48 -7.41 11.78
C TYR A 406 -22.26 -8.61 12.34
N TYR A 407 -23.59 -8.44 12.43
CA TYR A 407 -24.52 -9.49 12.85
C TYR A 407 -24.79 -10.46 11.71
#